data_AF-A0A2K5HGX5-F1
#
_entry.id   AF-A0A2K5HGX5-F1
#
_cell.length_a   1.000
_cell.length_b   1.000
_cell.length_c   1.000
_cell.angle_alpha   90.00
_cell.angle_beta   90.00
_cell.angle_gamma   90.00
#
_symmetry.space_group_name_H-M   'P 1'
#
loop_
_entity.id
_entity.type
_entity.pdbx_description
1 polymer ?
#
loop_
_entity_poly.entity_id
_entity_poly.type
_entity_poly.pdbx_seq_one_letter_code
_entity_poly.pdbx_strand_id
1 'polypeptide(L)'
;MEPGGGAKLLPLLLLLRATHFPGAQADGWNGYAAVIEVTNGGPWGDWAWPEMCPDGFFASGFSLKVEPPQGVPGDDTAQNGIRLHCGRGNVLGNTHVVESQSGRWGTGVDPLG
;
A
#
# COMPACT_ATOMS: atom_id res chain seq x y z
N MET A 1 -14.72 71.37 -14.82
CA MET A 1 -14.97 71.61 -13.39
C MET A 1 -14.57 70.33 -12.68
N GLU A 2 -13.40 70.33 -12.05
CA GLU A 2 -12.94 69.28 -11.14
C GLU A 2 -13.91 69.18 -9.95
N PRO A 3 -13.99 68.00 -9.30
CA PRO A 3 -13.19 67.88 -8.08
C PRO A 3 -12.43 66.54 -7.98
N GLY A 4 -11.19 66.64 -7.54
CA GLY A 4 -10.33 65.51 -7.18
C GLY A 4 -10.72 64.85 -5.85
N GLY A 5 -10.26 63.61 -5.68
CA GLY A 5 -10.42 62.84 -4.45
C GLY A 5 -9.83 61.43 -4.52
N GLY A 6 -8.52 61.32 -4.30
CA GLY A 6 -7.88 60.32 -3.42
C GLY A 6 -8.06 58.80 -3.64
N ALA A 7 -6.90 58.15 -3.78
CA ALA A 7 -6.54 56.83 -3.24
C ALA A 7 -6.92 55.55 -4.03
N LYS A 8 -6.05 55.24 -5.00
CA LYS A 8 -5.36 53.94 -5.22
C LYS A 8 -5.91 52.71 -4.45
N LEU A 9 -6.80 51.94 -5.08
CA LEU A 9 -7.11 50.56 -4.66
C LEU A 9 -7.36 49.62 -5.87
N LEU A 10 -6.44 49.61 -6.83
CA LEU A 10 -6.14 48.40 -7.61
C LEU A 10 -4.71 48.04 -7.20
N PRO A 11 -4.46 46.94 -6.47
CA PRO A 11 -4.56 45.62 -7.09
C PRO A 11 -4.86 44.48 -6.08
N LEU A 12 -5.91 44.55 -5.26
CA LEU A 12 -6.21 43.45 -4.31
C LEU A 12 -7.14 42.36 -4.88
N LEU A 13 -7.44 42.37 -6.19
CA LEU A 13 -8.18 41.29 -6.86
C LEU A 13 -7.29 40.36 -7.72
N LEU A 14 -5.99 40.66 -7.83
CA LEU A 14 -5.03 39.81 -8.57
C LEU A 14 -4.35 38.74 -7.69
N LEU A 15 -4.50 38.80 -6.37
CA LEU A 15 -3.93 37.79 -5.46
C LEU A 15 -4.81 36.53 -5.29
N LEU A 16 -6.08 36.55 -5.71
CA LEU A 16 -6.96 35.37 -5.66
C LEU A 16 -6.85 34.46 -6.89
N ARG A 17 -5.98 34.76 -7.86
CA ARG A 17 -5.70 33.87 -9.01
C ARG A 17 -4.39 33.08 -8.89
N ALA A 18 -3.61 33.30 -7.84
CA ALA A 18 -2.36 32.58 -7.59
C ALA A 18 -2.53 31.30 -6.75
N THR A 19 -3.75 30.95 -6.34
CA THR A 19 -4.04 29.61 -5.79
C THR A 19 -4.43 28.61 -6.88
N HIS A 20 -3.98 28.82 -8.12
CA HIS A 20 -3.65 27.70 -8.97
C HIS A 20 -2.41 27.04 -8.36
N PHE A 21 -2.63 26.23 -7.33
CA PHE A 21 -1.87 25.01 -7.22
C PHE A 21 -2.55 24.06 -8.21
N PRO A 22 -2.07 23.89 -9.46
CA PRO A 22 -2.18 22.58 -10.05
C PRO A 22 -1.37 21.71 -9.08
N GLY A 23 -2.07 21.12 -8.09
CA GLY A 23 -1.54 19.98 -7.39
C GLY A 23 -1.03 19.08 -8.51
N ALA A 24 0.28 18.79 -8.49
CA ALA A 24 0.94 18.04 -9.53
C ALA A 24 0.00 16.92 -9.93
N GLN A 25 -0.55 17.01 -11.15
CA GLN A 25 -1.36 15.96 -11.72
C GLN A 25 -0.43 14.76 -11.67
N ALA A 26 -0.72 13.81 -10.78
CA ALA A 26 0.04 12.60 -10.68
C ALA A 26 -0.05 11.94 -12.05
N ASP A 27 1.04 12.07 -12.81
CA ASP A 27 1.20 11.43 -14.09
C ASP A 27 1.23 9.92 -13.81
N GLY A 28 0.12 9.24 -14.10
CA GLY A 28 0.04 7.79 -14.24
C GLY A 28 0.31 6.95 -12.99
N TRP A 29 -0.49 7.11 -11.92
CA TRP A 29 -0.37 6.23 -10.76
C TRP A 29 -1.12 4.92 -10.97
N ASN A 30 -0.38 3.85 -11.24
CA ASN A 30 -0.82 2.49 -10.93
C ASN A 30 -0.88 2.34 -9.40
N GLY A 31 -1.75 3.08 -8.70
CA GLY A 31 -2.15 2.90 -7.29
C GLY A 31 -1.09 2.92 -6.16
N TYR A 32 0.22 2.83 -6.43
CA TYR A 32 1.27 2.66 -5.41
C TYR A 32 2.48 3.59 -5.65
N ALA A 33 3.09 4.07 -4.55
CA ALA A 33 4.21 5.00 -4.60
C ALA A 33 5.51 4.38 -5.14
N ALA A 34 5.76 3.11 -4.81
CA ALA A 34 6.94 2.34 -5.18
C ALA A 34 6.67 0.85 -5.00
N VAL A 35 7.49 0.02 -5.65
CA VAL A 35 7.58 -1.44 -5.42
C VAL A 35 8.93 -1.72 -4.77
N ILE A 36 8.92 -2.57 -3.73
CA ILE A 36 10.13 -3.02 -3.04
C ILE A 36 10.35 -4.49 -3.42
N GLU A 37 11.52 -4.81 -3.95
CA GLU A 37 11.91 -6.15 -4.38
C GLU A 37 13.27 -6.53 -3.82
N VAL A 38 13.55 -7.84 -3.76
CA VAL A 38 14.83 -8.40 -3.31
C VAL A 38 15.47 -9.21 -4.44
N THR A 39 16.80 -9.26 -4.50
CA THR A 39 17.54 -9.89 -5.62
C THR A 39 17.78 -11.38 -5.44
N ASN A 40 17.33 -11.99 -4.34
CA ASN A 40 17.59 -13.39 -3.99
C ASN A 40 16.38 -14.32 -4.18
N GLY A 41 15.34 -13.88 -4.90
CA GLY A 41 14.23 -14.74 -5.30
C GLY A 41 14.67 -15.83 -6.28
N GLY A 42 14.02 -17.00 -6.22
CA GLY A 42 14.26 -18.09 -7.18
C GLY A 42 13.83 -17.70 -8.60
N PRO A 43 14.43 -18.28 -9.66
CA PRO A 43 14.18 -17.89 -11.04
C PRO A 43 12.92 -18.52 -11.65
N TRP A 44 12.19 -19.35 -10.89
CA TRP A 44 11.05 -20.12 -11.38
C TRP A 44 9.74 -19.64 -10.77
N GLY A 45 8.65 -19.85 -11.51
CA GLY A 45 7.31 -19.36 -11.18
C GLY A 45 7.01 -18.04 -11.88
N ASP A 46 5.73 -17.68 -11.90
CA ASP A 46 5.25 -16.43 -12.47
C ASP A 46 4.69 -15.54 -11.35
N TRP A 47 4.87 -14.23 -11.49
CA TRP A 47 4.20 -13.27 -10.61
C TRP A 47 2.69 -13.33 -10.83
N ALA A 48 1.95 -13.49 -9.73
CA ALA A 48 0.50 -13.40 -9.72
C ALA A 48 0.04 -11.93 -9.67
N TRP A 49 -1.23 -11.71 -9.35
CA TRP A 49 -1.80 -10.37 -9.23
C TRP A 49 -1.39 -9.71 -7.91
N PRO A 50 -1.11 -8.39 -7.90
CA PRO A 50 -0.90 -7.67 -6.66
C PRO A 50 -2.23 -7.57 -5.88
N GLU A 51 -2.12 -7.62 -4.56
CA GLU A 51 -3.24 -7.36 -3.65
C GLU A 51 -2.86 -6.18 -2.75
N MET A 52 -3.81 -5.28 -2.52
CA MET A 52 -3.59 -4.06 -1.76
C MET A 52 -4.55 -4.00 -0.59
N CYS A 53 -4.06 -3.50 0.55
CA CYS A 53 -4.95 -3.14 1.65
C CYS A 53 -6.01 -2.14 1.14
N PRO A 54 -7.24 -2.19 1.68
CA PRO A 54 -8.27 -1.22 1.33
C PRO A 54 -7.81 0.22 1.56
N ASP A 55 -8.41 1.17 0.85
CA ASP A 55 -8.05 2.59 0.95
C ASP A 55 -8.04 3.07 2.41
N GLY A 56 -6.92 3.69 2.79
CA GLY A 56 -6.69 4.19 4.15
C GLY A 56 -6.21 3.14 5.16
N PHE A 57 -6.03 1.88 4.77
CA PHE A 57 -5.36 0.85 5.56
C PHE A 57 -3.94 0.59 5.04
N PHE A 58 -3.06 0.15 5.93
CA PHE A 58 -1.68 -0.20 5.60
C PHE A 58 -1.34 -1.58 6.15
N ALA A 59 -0.44 -2.29 5.48
CA ALA A 59 0.09 -3.55 6.01
C ALA A 59 0.81 -3.27 7.33
N SER A 60 0.34 -3.90 8.41
CA SER A 60 0.86 -3.76 9.77
C SER A 60 1.46 -5.05 10.32
N GLY A 61 1.24 -6.17 9.63
CA GLY A 61 1.79 -7.48 9.96
C GLY A 61 1.61 -8.48 8.84
N PHE A 62 2.13 -9.69 9.00
CA PHE A 62 1.96 -10.77 8.04
C PHE A 62 1.90 -12.14 8.72
N SER A 63 1.31 -13.10 8.00
CA SER A 63 1.30 -14.53 8.31
C SER A 63 1.88 -15.30 7.14
N LEU A 64 2.53 -16.42 7.43
CA LEU A 64 3.10 -17.32 6.42
C LEU A 64 2.26 -18.59 6.29
N LYS A 65 2.21 -19.15 5.10
CA LYS A 65 1.70 -20.51 4.88
C LYS A 65 2.88 -21.43 4.63
N VAL A 66 3.09 -22.37 5.54
CA VAL A 66 4.20 -23.32 5.51
C VAL A 66 3.70 -24.71 5.85
N GLU A 67 4.37 -25.74 5.33
CA GLU A 67 4.11 -27.10 5.77
C GLU A 67 4.69 -27.34 7.17
N PRO A 68 4.04 -28.18 7.99
CA PRO A 68 4.67 -28.65 9.21
C PRO A 68 5.94 -29.46 8.87
N PRO A 69 6.86 -29.63 9.82
CA PRO A 69 8.06 -30.44 9.60
C PRO A 69 7.71 -31.83 9.07
N GLN A 70 8.25 -32.22 7.93
CA GLN A 70 7.99 -33.50 7.26
C GLN A 70 8.79 -34.66 7.87
N GLY A 71 9.85 -34.36 8.62
CA GLY A 71 10.67 -35.36 9.31
C GLY A 71 11.45 -36.26 8.35
N VAL A 72 12.04 -37.37 8.82
CA VAL A 72 12.84 -38.28 7.98
C VAL A 72 11.95 -39.41 7.43
N PRO A 73 11.95 -39.69 6.10
CA PRO A 73 12.89 -39.20 5.08
C PRO A 73 12.40 -38.00 4.23
N GLY A 74 11.39 -37.25 4.66
CA GLY A 74 10.82 -36.15 3.91
C GLY A 74 11.70 -34.90 3.86
N ASP A 75 11.68 -34.21 2.72
CA ASP A 75 12.19 -32.84 2.63
C ASP A 75 11.10 -31.84 3.02
N ASP A 76 11.48 -30.81 3.77
CA ASP A 76 10.58 -29.70 4.05
C ASP A 76 10.48 -28.83 2.81
N THR A 77 9.25 -28.51 2.41
CA THR A 77 9.02 -27.55 1.34
C THR A 77 9.28 -26.12 1.81
N ALA A 78 9.43 -25.21 0.85
CA ALA A 78 9.61 -23.79 1.14
C ALA A 78 8.29 -23.12 1.61
N GLN A 79 8.31 -21.79 1.71
CA GLN A 79 7.12 -20.99 1.96
C GLN A 79 6.12 -21.11 0.79
N ASN A 80 4.86 -21.41 1.11
CA ASN A 80 3.78 -21.63 0.14
C ASN A 80 2.87 -20.42 -0.02
N GLY A 81 2.93 -19.41 0.86
CA GLY A 81 2.11 -18.21 0.72
C GLY A 81 2.41 -17.17 1.79
N ILE A 82 2.04 -15.92 1.50
CA ILE A 82 2.12 -14.78 2.42
C ILE A 82 0.75 -14.13 2.48
N ARG A 83 0.31 -13.84 3.70
CA ARG A 83 -0.91 -13.13 4.01
C ARG A 83 -0.57 -11.84 4.74
N LEU A 84 -1.04 -10.70 4.26
CA LEU A 84 -0.83 -9.41 4.91
C LEU A 84 -2.01 -9.05 5.80
N HIS A 85 -1.71 -8.57 7.00
CA HIS A 85 -2.68 -8.01 7.93
C HIS A 85 -2.66 -6.49 7.78
N CYS A 86 -3.79 -5.94 7.40
CA CYS A 86 -4.00 -4.53 7.14
C CYS A 86 -4.65 -3.86 8.35
N GLY A 87 -4.02 -2.80 8.86
CA GLY A 87 -4.49 -2.01 9.99
C GLY A 87 -4.56 -0.52 9.68
N ARG A 88 -5.36 0.19 10.47
CA ARG A 88 -5.44 1.66 10.45
C ARG A 88 -5.39 2.20 11.87
N GLY A 89 -4.22 2.68 12.29
CA GLY A 89 -3.97 3.12 13.67
C GLY A 89 -4.02 1.98 14.69
N ASN A 90 -4.00 2.32 15.99
CA ASN A 90 -3.98 1.35 17.10
C ASN A 90 -5.39 0.86 17.51
N VAL A 91 -6.28 0.61 16.55
CA VAL A 91 -7.63 0.14 16.85
C VAL A 91 -7.72 -1.35 16.60
N LEU A 92 -7.59 -2.13 17.69
CA LEU A 92 -7.85 -3.56 17.70
C LEU A 92 -9.29 -3.81 17.22
N GLY A 93 -9.44 -4.65 16.18
CA GLY A 93 -10.74 -5.08 15.68
C GLY A 93 -11.15 -4.60 14.28
N ASN A 94 -10.33 -3.76 13.62
CA ASN A 94 -10.50 -3.39 12.21
C ASN A 94 -9.35 -3.95 11.36
N THR A 95 -9.13 -5.26 11.40
CA THR A 95 -8.03 -5.89 10.66
C THR A 95 -8.58 -6.49 9.38
N HIS A 96 -8.18 -5.93 8.23
CA HIS A 96 -8.40 -6.58 6.93
C HIS A 96 -7.24 -7.52 6.63
N VAL A 97 -7.51 -8.52 5.81
CA VAL A 97 -6.50 -9.48 5.38
C VAL A 97 -6.50 -9.52 3.86
N VAL A 98 -5.31 -9.44 3.27
CA VAL A 98 -5.13 -9.57 1.83
C VAL A 98 -4.07 -10.63 1.53
N GLU A 99 -4.32 -11.42 0.49
CA GLU A 99 -3.47 -12.55 0.09
C GLU A 99 -3.63 -12.70 -1.43
N SER A 100 -2.50 -12.74 -2.14
CA SER A 100 -2.46 -12.99 -3.59
C SER A 100 -2.59 -14.51 -3.85
N GLN A 101 -1.87 -15.04 -4.82
CA GLN A 101 -1.77 -16.47 -5.04
C GLN A 101 -1.05 -17.16 -3.87
N SER A 102 -1.60 -18.30 -3.46
CA SER A 102 -1.14 -19.11 -2.34
C SER A 102 -1.16 -20.57 -2.73
N GLY A 103 -0.12 -21.28 -2.33
CA GLY A 103 0.09 -22.70 -2.60
C GLY A 103 -0.96 -23.57 -1.90
N ARG A 104 -1.14 -24.79 -2.42
CA ARG A 104 -2.11 -25.74 -1.88
C ARG A 104 -1.73 -26.24 -0.49
N TRP A 105 -0.43 -26.42 -0.24
CA TRP A 105 0.09 -27.12 0.92
C TRP A 105 0.38 -26.18 2.10
N GLY A 106 0.42 -26.77 3.29
CA GLY A 106 0.67 -26.06 4.55
C GLY A 106 -0.55 -25.38 5.17
N THR A 107 -0.37 -24.88 6.38
CA THR A 107 -1.36 -24.11 7.14
C THR A 107 -0.86 -22.70 7.37
N GLY A 108 -1.78 -21.73 7.42
CA GLY A 108 -1.40 -20.37 7.80
C GLY A 108 -0.97 -20.34 9.26
N VAL A 109 0.18 -19.73 9.55
CA VAL A 109 0.58 -19.44 10.94
C VAL A 109 -0.20 -18.21 11.41
N ASP A 110 -1.14 -18.42 12.33
CA ASP A 110 -1.87 -17.33 12.97
C ASP A 110 -0.89 -16.53 13.86
N PRO A 111 -0.90 -15.19 13.86
CA PRO A 111 -0.10 -14.41 14.81
C PRO A 111 -0.42 -14.72 16.28
N LEU A 112 -1.55 -15.38 16.57
CA LEU A 112 -2.04 -15.68 17.93
C LEU A 112 -1.91 -17.15 18.37
N GLY A 113 -1.38 -18.05 17.53
CA GLY A 113 -1.07 -19.45 17.90
C GLY A 113 -1.79 -20.51 17.09
#